data_AF-A0A2W0CC62-F1
#
_entry.id   AF-A0A2W0CC62-F1
#
_cell.length_a   1.000
_cell.length_b   1.000
_cell.length_c   1.000
_cell.angle_alpha   90.00
_cell.angle_beta   90.00
_cell.angle_gamma   90.00
#
_symmetry.space_group_name_H-M   'P 1'
#
loop_
_entity.id
_entity.type
_entity.pdbx_description
1 polymer ?
#
loop_
_entity_poly.entity_id
_entity_poly.type
_entity_poly.pdbx_seq_one_letter_code
_entity_poly.pdbx_strand_id
1 'polypeptide(L)'
;MEVLLSLLLALSIGQAGFESASQAREAKNTTKIESVKVEKSDGPKKVVKQVKATVSKKNEDEYDWMYFELTAYSNHENSTGKSKGHPDYGKTASGTMTKEGVTIAADWSVLPEGTKVYIDGVGERVVQDVGGAIKKNKIDVYFESEKDAVNFGRKKHVKVRIID
;
A
#
# COMPACT_ATOMS: atom_id res chain seq x y z
N MET A 1 24.59 62.89 -1.51
CA MET A 1 24.85 62.00 -0.35
C MET A 1 24.36 60.63 -0.77
N GLU A 2 25.06 59.84 -1.59
CA GLU A 2 26.49 59.49 -1.57
C GLU A 2 26.96 58.97 -0.21
N VAL A 3 27.57 57.76 -0.26
CA VAL A 3 28.39 57.01 0.73
C VAL A 3 27.63 56.42 1.95
N LEU A 4 27.64 55.12 2.27
CA LEU A 4 28.63 54.02 2.21
C LEU A 4 27.87 52.66 2.04
N LEU A 5 28.23 51.71 1.16
CA LEU A 5 29.40 50.81 1.22
C LEU A 5 29.36 49.99 2.54
N SER A 6 29.33 48.66 2.64
CA SER A 6 29.66 47.53 1.78
C SER A 6 29.37 46.25 2.59
N LEU A 7 28.68 45.25 2.04
CA LEU A 7 28.97 43.85 2.39
C LEU A 7 28.48 42.93 1.27
N LEU A 8 29.33 42.82 0.23
CA LEU A 8 29.38 41.61 -0.59
C LEU A 8 29.85 40.47 0.31
N LEU A 9 29.11 39.36 0.30
CA LEU A 9 29.76 38.07 0.10
C LEU A 9 28.85 37.17 -0.73
N ALA A 10 29.11 37.19 -2.04
CA ALA A 10 28.71 36.12 -2.92
C ALA A 10 29.41 34.82 -2.47
N LEU A 11 28.63 33.78 -2.17
CA LEU A 11 29.09 32.40 -2.29
C LEU A 11 28.41 31.79 -3.52
N SER A 12 29.00 32.13 -4.66
CA SER A 12 29.05 31.26 -5.81
C SER A 12 29.88 30.04 -5.44
N ILE A 13 29.22 28.90 -5.24
CA ILE A 13 29.85 27.60 -5.46
C ILE A 13 29.05 26.97 -6.59
N GLY A 14 29.58 27.12 -7.80
CA GLY A 14 29.17 26.33 -8.93
C GLY A 14 29.64 24.89 -8.76
N GLN A 15 28.77 23.95 -9.09
CA GLN A 15 29.08 22.72 -9.80
C GLN A 15 27.88 22.48 -10.73
N ALA A 16 28.04 22.77 -12.01
CA ALA A 16 28.42 21.79 -13.03
C ALA A 16 27.21 20.94 -13.46
N GLY A 17 26.86 21.11 -14.74
CA GLY A 17 25.73 20.43 -15.36
C GLY A 17 25.84 18.92 -15.34
N PHE A 18 24.67 18.30 -15.40
CA PHE A 18 24.50 16.91 -15.80
C PHE A 18 23.32 16.85 -16.77
N GLU A 19 23.50 17.48 -17.93
CA GLU A 19 22.88 16.98 -19.16
C GLU A 19 23.76 15.85 -19.70
N SER A 20 23.11 14.83 -20.29
CA SER A 20 23.71 13.70 -21.03
C SER A 20 24.26 12.51 -20.21
N ALA A 21 23.38 11.54 -19.90
CA ALA A 21 23.66 10.12 -20.12
C ALA A 21 22.38 9.28 -20.15
N SER A 22 22.24 8.45 -21.18
CA SER A 22 21.24 7.38 -21.40
C SER A 22 19.95 7.69 -22.18
N GLN A 23 20.07 8.44 -23.28
CA GLN A 23 19.48 7.94 -24.52
C GLN A 23 20.30 6.73 -24.99
N ALA A 24 19.94 5.54 -24.51
CA ALA A 24 20.37 4.25 -25.06
C ALA A 24 19.51 3.13 -24.46
N ARG A 25 18.29 2.97 -24.98
CA ARG A 25 17.53 1.70 -25.00
C ARG A 25 16.31 1.84 -25.90
N GLU A 26 16.56 2.26 -27.14
CA GLU A 26 15.74 1.84 -28.27
C GLU A 26 16.30 0.50 -28.74
N ALA A 27 15.56 -0.58 -28.52
CA ALA A 27 15.42 -1.74 -29.41
C ALA A 27 14.81 -2.93 -28.65
N LYS A 28 13.75 -3.48 -29.26
CA LYS A 28 13.22 -4.85 -29.11
C LYS A 28 12.28 -5.11 -27.93
N ASN A 29 11.00 -4.80 -28.15
CA ASN A 29 9.99 -5.87 -28.15
C ASN A 29 8.75 -5.48 -28.97
N THR A 30 8.91 -5.44 -30.30
CA THR A 30 7.77 -5.62 -31.21
C THR A 30 7.45 -7.12 -31.21
N THR A 31 6.38 -7.51 -30.52
CA THR A 31 5.69 -8.75 -30.86
C THR A 31 4.23 -8.43 -31.16
N LYS A 32 4.03 -8.22 -32.46
CA LYS A 32 2.83 -8.38 -33.26
C LYS A 32 1.92 -9.49 -32.69
N ILE A 33 0.76 -9.12 -32.17
CA ILE A 33 -0.34 -10.08 -31.95
C ILE A 33 -1.13 -10.12 -33.24
N GLU A 34 -0.78 -11.08 -34.10
CA GLU A 34 -1.64 -11.51 -35.20
C GLU A 34 -2.81 -12.31 -34.65
N SER A 35 -3.98 -11.98 -35.18
CA SER A 35 -5.29 -12.53 -34.92
C SER A 35 -5.35 -14.04 -35.16
N VAL A 36 -5.70 -14.80 -34.12
CA VAL A 36 -6.11 -16.21 -34.26
C VAL A 36 -7.62 -16.31 -34.17
N LYS A 37 -8.17 -16.88 -35.24
CA LYS A 37 -9.56 -17.16 -35.54
C LYS A 37 -10.18 -18.11 -34.50
N VAL A 38 -11.30 -17.73 -33.91
CA VAL A 38 -12.12 -18.57 -33.02
C VAL A 38 -13.02 -19.46 -33.90
N GLU A 39 -12.72 -20.75 -33.96
CA GLU A 39 -13.66 -21.77 -34.43
C GLU A 39 -14.25 -22.51 -33.22
N LYS A 40 -15.59 -22.52 -33.18
CA LYS A 40 -16.41 -23.21 -32.17
C LYS A 40 -16.24 -24.71 -32.31
N SER A 41 -16.06 -25.40 -31.18
CA SER A 41 -16.60 -26.77 -31.03
C SER A 41 -16.98 -27.05 -29.59
N ASP A 42 -18.15 -27.68 -29.48
CA ASP A 42 -18.90 -28.00 -28.29
C ASP A 42 -18.32 -29.19 -27.49
N GLY A 43 -18.41 -29.13 -26.15
CA GLY A 43 -18.41 -30.31 -25.27
C GLY A 43 -17.22 -30.45 -24.30
N PRO A 44 -17.45 -30.63 -22.97
CA PRO A 44 -16.37 -30.62 -21.99
C PRO A 44 -15.80 -32.03 -21.72
N LYS A 45 -14.53 -32.24 -22.11
CA LYS A 45 -13.66 -33.24 -21.47
C LYS A 45 -12.62 -32.52 -20.60
N LYS A 46 -12.74 -32.74 -19.30
CA LYS A 46 -11.94 -32.18 -18.21
C LYS A 46 -10.49 -32.71 -18.31
N VAL A 47 -9.58 -31.92 -18.89
CA VAL A 47 -8.13 -32.13 -18.80
C VAL A 47 -7.57 -31.06 -17.87
N VAL A 48 -7.30 -31.44 -16.62
CA VAL A 48 -6.67 -30.57 -15.62
C VAL A 48 -5.18 -30.46 -15.98
N LYS A 49 -4.83 -29.43 -16.73
CA LYS A 49 -3.43 -29.03 -16.94
C LYS A 49 -2.99 -28.29 -15.68
N GLN A 50 -2.23 -28.96 -14.83
CA GLN A 50 -1.51 -28.31 -13.72
C GLN A 50 -0.51 -27.31 -14.29
N VAL A 51 -0.90 -26.05 -14.36
CA VAL A 51 0.02 -24.95 -14.60
C VAL A 51 0.69 -24.66 -13.26
N LYS A 52 1.92 -25.15 -13.08
CA LYS A 52 2.81 -24.66 -12.00
C LYS A 52 3.00 -23.16 -12.27
N ALA A 53 2.30 -22.33 -11.51
CA ALA A 53 2.59 -20.92 -11.43
C ALA A 53 3.97 -20.77 -10.78
N THR A 54 4.99 -20.56 -11.62
CA THR A 54 6.31 -20.12 -11.16
C THR A 54 6.15 -18.66 -10.72
N VAL A 55 5.79 -18.45 -9.46
CA VAL A 55 5.77 -17.13 -8.83
C VAL A 55 7.23 -16.68 -8.71
N SER A 56 7.66 -15.81 -9.61
CA SER A 56 8.93 -15.10 -9.48
C SER A 56 8.81 -14.13 -8.30
N LYS A 57 9.43 -14.47 -7.16
CA LYS A 57 9.62 -13.51 -6.06
C LYS A 57 10.37 -12.30 -6.62
N LYS A 58 9.73 -11.14 -6.66
CA LYS A 58 10.44 -9.85 -6.80
C LYS A 58 11.34 -9.67 -5.57
N ASN A 59 12.50 -9.04 -5.75
CA ASN A 59 13.40 -8.72 -4.64
C ASN A 59 12.67 -7.81 -3.64
N GLU A 60 12.79 -8.10 -2.35
CA GLU A 60 12.10 -7.39 -1.25
C GLU A 60 12.45 -5.88 -1.18
N ASP A 61 13.54 -5.47 -1.84
CA ASP A 61 14.02 -4.09 -1.92
C ASP A 61 13.38 -3.27 -3.06
N GLU A 62 12.56 -3.89 -3.92
CA GLU A 62 11.96 -3.28 -5.12
C GLU A 62 10.46 -2.96 -4.98
N TYR A 63 9.95 -2.82 -3.75
CA TYR A 63 8.63 -2.20 -3.55
C TYR A 63 8.82 -0.73 -3.21
N ASP A 64 8.34 0.13 -4.13
CA ASP A 64 8.33 1.57 -3.92
C ASP A 64 7.54 1.95 -2.67
N TRP A 65 8.10 2.87 -1.90
CA TRP A 65 7.41 3.43 -0.75
C TRP A 65 6.21 4.26 -1.22
N MET A 66 5.06 3.99 -0.61
CA MET A 66 3.83 4.75 -0.79
C MET A 66 3.53 5.58 0.46
N TYR A 67 2.79 6.66 0.30
CA TYR A 67 2.38 7.53 1.42
C TYR A 67 0.90 7.39 1.71
N PHE A 68 0.59 7.21 2.99
CA PHE A 68 -0.77 7.01 3.51
C PHE A 68 -1.08 7.99 4.67
N GLU A 69 -2.37 8.26 4.88
CA GLU A 69 -2.89 8.75 6.15
C GLU A 69 -3.24 7.55 7.04
N LEU A 70 -2.78 7.57 8.29
CA LEU A 70 -3.10 6.56 9.30
C LEU A 70 -4.09 7.11 10.31
N THR A 71 -5.09 6.30 10.62
CA THR A 71 -5.94 6.42 11.81
C THR A 71 -5.82 5.15 12.64
N ALA A 72 -6.53 5.09 13.76
CA ALA A 72 -6.66 3.87 14.55
C ALA A 72 -8.11 3.64 14.96
N TYR A 73 -8.45 2.36 15.13
CA TYR A 73 -9.74 1.89 15.60
C TYR A 73 -9.59 0.73 16.58
N SER A 74 -10.66 0.45 17.30
CA SER A 74 -10.76 -0.72 18.17
C SER A 74 -12.07 -1.45 17.90
N ASN A 75 -12.30 -2.59 18.56
CA ASN A 75 -13.60 -3.27 18.49
C ASN A 75 -14.68 -2.57 19.31
N HIS A 76 -14.38 -1.46 20.00
CA HIS A 76 -15.35 -0.79 20.85
C HIS A 76 -16.57 -0.32 20.03
N GLU A 77 -17.71 -0.21 20.69
CA GLU A 77 -18.98 0.11 20.03
C GLU A 77 -18.91 1.45 19.28
N ASN A 78 -18.16 2.42 19.83
CA ASN A 78 -17.91 3.71 19.18
C ASN A 78 -17.21 3.60 17.82
N SER A 79 -16.42 2.55 17.61
CA SER A 79 -15.68 2.30 16.37
C SER A 79 -16.43 1.39 15.41
N THR A 80 -17.14 0.37 15.91
CA THR A 80 -17.74 -0.69 15.07
C THR A 80 -19.26 -0.73 15.07
N GLY A 81 -19.91 -0.01 15.99
CA GLY A 81 -21.35 -0.09 16.25
C GLY A 81 -21.80 -1.41 16.90
N LYS A 82 -20.87 -2.25 17.39
CA LYS A 82 -21.16 -3.58 17.92
C LYS A 82 -20.70 -3.72 19.36
N SER A 83 -21.58 -4.23 20.22
CA SER A 83 -21.23 -4.60 21.59
C SER A 83 -20.56 -5.98 21.64
N LYS A 84 -19.89 -6.29 22.76
CA LYS A 84 -19.16 -7.56 22.96
C LYS A 84 -20.01 -8.83 22.79
N GLY A 85 -21.33 -8.72 22.95
CA GLY A 85 -22.27 -9.83 22.78
C GLY A 85 -22.76 -10.02 21.34
N HIS A 86 -22.40 -9.14 20.41
CA HIS A 86 -22.82 -9.23 19.02
C HIS A 86 -22.08 -10.39 18.30
N PRO A 87 -22.76 -11.20 17.46
CA PRO A 87 -22.14 -12.36 16.80
C PRO A 87 -20.96 -11.99 15.89
N ASP A 88 -20.97 -10.77 15.35
CA ASP A 88 -19.87 -10.24 14.52
C ASP A 88 -18.95 -9.26 15.25
N TYR A 89 -18.93 -9.28 16.58
CA TYR A 89 -17.99 -8.48 17.36
C TYR A 89 -16.55 -8.87 17.03
N GLY A 90 -15.75 -7.91 16.57
CA GLY A 90 -14.36 -8.15 16.15
C GLY A 90 -14.19 -8.95 14.86
N LYS A 91 -15.25 -9.24 14.11
CA LYS A 91 -15.12 -9.86 12.78
C LYS A 91 -14.78 -8.80 11.74
N THR A 92 -13.70 -9.00 11.00
CA THR A 92 -13.24 -8.15 9.89
C THR A 92 -13.98 -8.47 8.59
N ALA A 93 -13.84 -7.63 7.57
CA ALA A 93 -14.41 -7.84 6.25
C ALA A 93 -13.92 -9.12 5.54
N SER A 94 -12.68 -9.54 5.78
CA SER A 94 -12.15 -10.86 5.34
C SER A 94 -12.76 -12.06 6.07
N GLY A 95 -13.54 -11.83 7.14
CA GLY A 95 -14.12 -12.88 7.98
C GLY A 95 -13.20 -13.37 9.10
N THR A 96 -11.98 -12.86 9.21
CA THR A 96 -11.08 -13.14 10.33
C THR A 96 -11.47 -12.34 11.58
N MET A 97 -10.89 -12.68 12.74
CA MET A 97 -11.02 -11.87 13.94
C MET A 97 -9.90 -10.83 13.99
N THR A 98 -10.24 -9.60 14.41
CA THR A 98 -9.27 -8.54 14.63
C THR A 98 -8.22 -8.99 15.66
N LYS A 99 -6.95 -8.66 15.36
CA LYS A 99 -5.82 -9.00 16.19
C LYS A 99 -4.81 -7.86 16.20
N GLU A 100 -4.46 -7.35 17.39
CA GLU A 100 -3.47 -6.29 17.51
C GLU A 100 -2.09 -6.78 17.02
N GLY A 101 -1.36 -5.85 16.40
CA GLY A 101 -0.09 -6.17 15.74
C GLY A 101 -0.24 -6.90 14.39
N VAL A 102 -1.46 -7.23 13.97
CA VAL A 102 -1.71 -7.91 12.68
C VAL A 102 -2.68 -7.11 11.84
N THR A 103 -3.89 -6.88 12.32
CA THR A 103 -5.01 -6.38 11.51
C THR A 103 -4.88 -4.90 11.19
N ILE A 104 -5.12 -4.55 9.91
CA ILE A 104 -5.41 -3.19 9.47
C ILE A 104 -6.64 -3.18 8.54
N ALA A 105 -7.33 -2.04 8.52
CA ALA A 105 -8.37 -1.75 7.53
C ALA A 105 -7.79 -0.87 6.41
N ALA A 106 -8.14 -1.17 5.16
CA ALA A 106 -7.71 -0.39 4.00
C ALA A 106 -8.78 -0.40 2.90
N ASP A 107 -8.54 0.38 1.84
CA ASP A 107 -9.30 0.28 0.60
C ASP A 107 -8.75 -0.85 -0.26
N TRP A 108 -9.52 -1.93 -0.45
CA TRP A 108 -9.08 -3.10 -1.23
C TRP A 108 -8.84 -2.84 -2.72
N SER A 109 -9.27 -1.69 -3.25
CA SER A 109 -8.89 -1.27 -4.61
C SER A 109 -7.44 -0.76 -4.70
N VAL A 110 -6.85 -0.37 -3.57
CA VAL A 110 -5.47 0.13 -3.47
C VAL A 110 -4.56 -0.90 -2.81
N LEU A 111 -5.00 -1.47 -1.69
CA LEU A 111 -4.31 -2.53 -0.96
C LEU A 111 -5.27 -3.72 -0.81
N PRO A 112 -5.21 -4.71 -1.72
CA PRO A 112 -6.10 -5.87 -1.69
C PRO A 112 -6.05 -6.62 -0.34
N GLU A 113 -7.14 -7.30 -0.04
CA GLU A 113 -7.21 -8.22 1.10
C GLU A 113 -6.01 -9.19 1.12
N GLY A 114 -5.44 -9.42 2.29
CA GLY A 114 -4.31 -10.33 2.51
C GLY A 114 -2.94 -9.71 2.27
N THR A 115 -2.86 -8.53 1.64
CA THR A 115 -1.60 -7.81 1.42
C THR A 115 -0.88 -7.57 2.74
N LYS A 116 0.40 -7.94 2.82
CA LYS A 116 1.24 -7.60 3.96
C LYS A 116 1.99 -6.32 3.68
N VAL A 117 2.01 -5.45 4.68
CA VAL A 117 2.67 -4.15 4.58
C VAL A 117 3.59 -3.93 5.77
N TYR A 118 4.68 -3.21 5.54
CA TYR A 118 5.45 -2.59 6.61
C TYR A 118 5.11 -1.10 6.67
N ILE A 119 4.62 -0.65 7.81
CA ILE A 119 4.25 0.74 8.07
C ILE A 119 5.33 1.38 8.93
N ASP A 120 5.93 2.45 8.45
CA ASP A 120 7.01 3.15 9.16
C ASP A 120 6.53 3.66 10.54
N GLY A 121 7.26 3.28 11.59
CA GLY A 121 6.91 3.58 12.99
C GLY A 121 5.76 2.76 13.59
N VAL A 122 5.17 1.79 12.87
CA VAL A 122 4.09 0.91 13.38
C VAL A 122 4.46 -0.58 13.27
N GLY A 123 5.22 -0.95 12.22
CA GLY A 123 5.67 -2.31 11.96
C GLY A 123 4.82 -3.04 10.91
N GLU A 124 4.98 -4.36 10.86
CA GLU A 124 4.31 -5.24 9.89
C GLU A 124 2.84 -5.43 10.20
N ARG A 125 1.99 -5.38 9.19
CA ARG A 125 0.54 -5.56 9.29
C ARG A 125 -0.02 -6.29 8.07
N VAL A 126 -1.24 -6.78 8.20
CA VAL A 126 -1.98 -7.53 7.18
C VAL A 126 -3.33 -6.85 6.93
N VAL A 127 -3.63 -6.56 5.67
CA VAL A 127 -4.92 -6.01 5.27
C VAL A 127 -5.98 -7.07 5.41
N GLN A 128 -6.84 -6.93 6.42
CA GLN A 128 -7.90 -7.91 6.71
C GLN A 128 -9.27 -7.26 6.76
N ASP A 129 -9.35 -5.94 6.87
CA ASP A 129 -10.60 -5.24 7.12
C ASP A 129 -10.85 -4.10 6.14
N VAL A 130 -12.09 -3.59 6.12
CA VAL A 130 -12.45 -2.38 5.38
C VAL A 130 -13.29 -1.48 6.28
N GLY A 131 -13.16 -0.17 6.07
CA GLY A 131 -13.99 0.82 6.76
C GLY A 131 -14.72 1.74 5.77
N GLY A 132 -15.92 2.19 6.12
CA GLY A 132 -16.68 3.12 5.27
C GLY A 132 -15.93 4.42 4.96
N ALA A 133 -15.19 4.95 5.94
CA ALA A 133 -14.38 6.16 5.81
C ALA A 133 -12.91 5.91 5.38
N ILE A 134 -12.52 4.64 5.19
CA ILE A 134 -11.19 4.21 4.82
C ILE A 134 -11.17 3.96 3.31
N LYS A 135 -10.72 4.97 2.58
CA LYS A 135 -10.75 5.03 1.10
C LYS A 135 -9.43 5.57 0.57
N LYS A 136 -9.03 5.12 -0.62
CA LYS A 136 -7.77 5.48 -1.28
C LYS A 136 -6.57 5.21 -0.36
N ASN A 137 -5.69 6.20 -0.20
CA ASN A 137 -4.45 6.10 0.58
C ASN A 137 -4.70 6.36 2.08
N LYS A 138 -5.68 5.68 2.68
CA LYS A 138 -5.92 5.70 4.11
C LYS A 138 -5.86 4.28 4.67
N ILE A 139 -5.23 4.13 5.83
CA ILE A 139 -5.17 2.88 6.59
C ILE A 139 -5.68 3.16 8.00
N ASP A 140 -6.49 2.25 8.53
CA ASP A 140 -6.92 2.25 9.92
C ASP A 140 -6.20 1.12 10.67
N VAL A 141 -5.43 1.46 11.70
CA VAL A 141 -4.66 0.47 12.48
C VAL A 141 -5.50 -0.05 13.63
N TYR A 142 -5.62 -1.37 13.73
CA TYR A 142 -6.37 -1.98 14.82
C TYR A 142 -5.55 -2.00 16.13
N PHE A 143 -6.22 -1.62 17.22
CA PHE A 143 -5.76 -1.77 18.60
C PHE A 143 -6.85 -2.48 19.42
N GLU A 144 -6.47 -3.33 20.36
CA GLU A 144 -7.40 -3.98 21.29
C GLU A 144 -8.04 -2.96 22.23
N SER A 145 -7.27 -1.95 22.63
CA SER A 145 -7.63 -0.90 23.58
C SER A 145 -8.10 0.38 22.86
N GLU A 146 -9.33 0.82 23.16
CA GLU A 146 -9.86 2.10 22.66
C GLU A 146 -8.97 3.28 23.07
N LYS A 147 -8.42 3.23 24.28
CA LYS A 147 -7.52 4.27 24.78
C LYS A 147 -6.26 4.39 23.91
N ASP A 148 -5.70 3.25 23.50
CA ASP A 148 -4.48 3.24 22.69
C ASP A 148 -4.76 3.68 21.25
N ALA A 149 -5.92 3.31 20.70
CA ALA A 149 -6.39 3.85 19.42
C ALA A 149 -6.55 5.38 19.46
N VAL A 150 -7.15 5.93 20.53
CA VAL A 150 -7.28 7.38 20.72
C VAL A 150 -5.92 8.06 20.84
N ASN A 151 -5.01 7.48 21.62
CA ASN A 151 -3.65 8.02 21.82
C ASN A 151 -2.80 7.95 20.54
N PHE A 152 -3.00 6.92 19.71
CA PHE A 152 -2.33 6.81 18.42
C PHE A 152 -2.61 8.01 17.52
N GLY A 153 -3.86 8.49 17.54
CA GLY A 153 -4.31 9.68 16.85
C GLY A 153 -4.28 9.53 15.33
N ARG A 154 -4.19 10.67 14.62
CA ARG A 154 -4.09 10.70 13.16
C ARG A 154 -2.66 11.04 12.75
N LYS A 155 -2.09 10.27 11.83
CA LYS A 155 -0.75 10.52 11.28
C LYS A 155 -0.87 10.72 9.79
N LYS A 156 -0.33 11.83 9.29
CA LYS A 156 -0.36 12.15 7.86
C LYS A 156 0.98 11.79 7.23
N HIS A 157 0.94 11.41 5.95
CA HIS A 157 2.13 11.22 5.13
C HIS A 157 3.10 10.17 5.69
N VAL A 158 2.55 9.03 6.13
CA VAL A 158 3.36 7.92 6.64
C VAL A 158 3.74 6.98 5.50
N LYS A 159 5.00 6.57 5.49
CA LYS A 159 5.57 5.66 4.52
C LYS A 159 5.10 4.22 4.77
N VAL A 160 4.61 3.57 3.73
CA VAL A 160 4.15 2.19 3.73
C VAL A 160 4.74 1.48 2.53
N ARG A 161 5.27 0.27 2.73
CA ARG A 161 5.72 -0.60 1.65
C ARG A 161 4.96 -1.93 1.71
N ILE A 162 4.65 -2.48 0.55
CA ILE A 162 4.13 -3.85 0.44
C ILE A 162 5.32 -4.80 0.61
N ILE A 163 5.13 -5.86 1.38
CA ILE A 163 6.16 -6.88 1.65
C ILE A 163 5.72 -8.30 1.26
N ASP A 164 4.43 -8.51 0.97
CA ASP A 164 3.86 -9.75 0.41
C ASP A 164 2.48 -9.46 -0.22
#